data_AF-A0A929F0E9-F1
#
_entry.id   AF-A0A929F0E9-F1
#
_cell.length_a   1.000
_cell.length_b   1.000
_cell.length_c   1.000
_cell.angle_alpha   90.00
_cell.angle_beta   90.00
_cell.angle_gamma   90.00
#
_symmetry.space_group_name_H-M   'P 1'
#
loop_
_entity.id
_entity.type
_entity.pdbx_description
1 polymer ?
#
loop_
_entity_poly.entity_id
_entity_poly.type
_entity_poly.pdbx_seq_one_letter_code
_entity_poly.pdbx_strand_id
1 'polypeptide(L)'
;EEDFLEASKHLEKALKISEEVNDIVSFVLANYWLGEALSFNCEFEKAYSHINKALEINEAVNNLWGIAAMKSSIGMVYCWHGKIVLAHQASNEALQIADESGDIYSKASSYTAQGISYYCKGFFEEAVRPLLRGAEFCKRINLLSWDSIARYSLGDAYFNMGKYQESQNYYNEAASILDQANLFPSLSNLCKIGFAKAKIMNNEKDINLESVYGYHKKKRIRLFDGWMARYIGEILLNIDDQHISEAEDWIKEAIEADSRNDMRWHLGRDYALYAELFKRKGDQPKARENLGKAIEILKECSADGWVE
;
A
#
# COMPACT_ATOMS: atom_id res chain seq x y z
N GLU A 1 11.78 14.32 8.49
CA GLU A 1 10.39 14.69 8.13
C GLU A 1 10.07 14.09 6.77
N GLU A 2 8.81 13.73 6.51
CA GLU A 2 8.34 13.22 5.20
C GLU A 2 8.06 14.40 4.25
N ASP A 3 9.11 14.97 3.65
CA ASP A 3 8.99 15.99 2.60
C ASP A 3 9.45 15.40 1.25
N PHE A 4 8.52 14.72 0.57
CA PHE A 4 8.80 14.06 -0.70
C PHE A 4 8.99 15.05 -1.86
N LEU A 5 8.44 16.27 -1.76
CA LEU A 5 8.66 17.30 -2.76
C LEU A 5 10.11 17.77 -2.76
N GLU A 6 10.66 18.05 -1.57
CA GLU A 6 12.06 18.45 -1.45
C GLU A 6 13.00 17.26 -1.74
N ALA A 7 12.64 16.04 -1.31
CA ALA A 7 13.38 14.84 -1.67
C ALA A 7 13.48 14.67 -3.19
N SER A 8 12.38 14.85 -3.94
CA SER A 8 12.38 14.77 -5.41
C SER A 8 13.31 15.80 -6.04
N LYS A 9 13.35 17.06 -5.55
CA LYS A 9 14.29 18.07 -6.07
C LYS A 9 15.75 17.68 -5.84
N HIS A 10 16.07 17.13 -4.67
CA HIS A 10 17.43 16.65 -4.40
C HIS A 10 17.80 15.46 -5.28
N LEU A 11 16.86 14.54 -5.51
CA LEU A 11 17.04 13.38 -6.38
C LEU A 11 17.20 13.78 -7.85
N GLU A 12 16.43 14.75 -8.34
CA GLU A 12 16.60 15.32 -9.69
C GLU A 12 17.97 15.97 -9.86
N LYS A 13 18.46 16.69 -8.85
CA LYS A 13 19.81 17.27 -8.86
C LYS A 13 20.88 16.17 -8.86
N ALA A 14 20.72 15.13 -8.02
CA ALA A 14 21.64 14.00 -7.98
C ALA A 14 21.68 13.25 -9.32
N LEU A 15 20.51 13.06 -9.93
CA LEU A 15 20.37 12.45 -11.25
C LEU A 15 21.16 13.24 -12.29
N LYS A 16 20.95 14.56 -12.38
CA LYS A 16 21.69 15.43 -13.31
C LYS A 16 23.21 15.36 -13.11
N ILE A 17 23.68 15.41 -11.87
CA ILE A 17 25.12 15.31 -11.57
C ILE A 17 25.66 13.95 -12.00
N SER A 18 24.95 12.86 -11.69
CA SER A 18 25.37 11.51 -12.05
C SER A 18 25.45 11.31 -13.57
N GLU A 19 24.56 11.92 -14.34
CA GLU A 19 24.64 11.98 -15.81
C GLU A 19 25.89 12.76 -16.28
N GLU A 20 26.13 13.95 -15.72
CA GLU A 20 27.27 14.81 -16.11
C GLU A 20 28.64 14.14 -15.87
N VAL A 21 28.76 13.36 -14.79
CA VAL A 21 30.01 12.68 -14.42
C VAL A 21 30.06 11.22 -14.85
N ASN A 22 29.01 10.71 -15.51
CA ASN A 22 28.84 9.31 -15.92
C ASN A 22 28.94 8.29 -14.77
N ASP A 23 28.40 8.62 -13.59
CA ASP A 23 28.29 7.70 -12.45
C ASP A 23 27.00 6.86 -12.57
N ILE A 24 27.15 5.68 -13.16
CA ILE A 24 26.04 4.74 -13.41
C ILE A 24 25.37 4.29 -12.11
N VAL A 25 26.12 4.10 -11.02
CA VAL A 25 25.56 3.60 -9.76
C VAL A 25 24.65 4.65 -9.14
N SER A 26 25.14 5.90 -9.05
CA SER A 26 24.35 7.01 -8.54
C SER A 26 23.14 7.30 -9.44
N PHE A 27 23.28 7.14 -10.77
CA PHE A 27 22.18 7.30 -11.72
C PHE A 27 21.06 6.29 -11.49
N VAL A 28 21.40 5.01 -11.31
CA VAL A 28 20.43 3.94 -11.03
C VAL A 28 19.71 4.21 -9.70
N LEU A 29 20.46 4.55 -8.64
CA LEU A 29 19.87 4.82 -7.33
C LEU A 29 18.98 6.08 -7.33
N ALA A 30 19.42 7.16 -7.99
CA ALA A 30 18.63 8.39 -8.08
C ALA A 30 17.31 8.17 -8.83
N ASN A 31 17.35 7.44 -9.96
CA ASN A 31 16.12 7.07 -10.67
C ASN A 31 15.20 6.19 -9.83
N TYR A 32 15.74 5.18 -9.14
CA TYR A 32 14.94 4.32 -8.28
C TYR A 32 14.21 5.12 -7.19
N TRP A 33 14.95 5.91 -6.40
CA TRP A 33 14.37 6.68 -5.30
C TRP A 33 13.46 7.81 -5.76
N LEU A 34 13.73 8.41 -6.93
CA LEU A 34 12.82 9.39 -7.52
C LEU A 34 11.51 8.72 -7.94
N GLY A 35 11.58 7.50 -8.49
CA GLY A 35 10.41 6.68 -8.77
C GLY A 35 9.55 6.41 -7.54
N GLU A 36 10.16 5.99 -6.43
CA GLU A 36 9.48 5.78 -5.14
C GLU A 36 8.87 7.09 -4.60
N ALA A 37 9.60 8.22 -4.64
CA ALA A 37 9.07 9.49 -4.18
C ALA A 37 7.85 9.96 -5.00
N LEU A 38 7.90 9.77 -6.32
CA LEU A 38 6.80 10.07 -7.23
C LEU A 38 5.59 9.15 -7.00
N SER A 39 5.81 7.87 -6.69
CA SER A 39 4.71 6.95 -6.40
C SER A 39 3.99 7.29 -5.08
N PHE A 40 4.72 7.74 -4.05
CA PHE A 40 4.13 8.27 -2.81
C PHE A 40 3.31 9.56 -3.03
N ASN A 41 3.57 10.29 -4.12
CA ASN A 41 2.79 11.45 -4.56
C ASN A 41 1.70 11.10 -5.60
N CYS A 42 1.48 9.82 -5.86
CA CYS A 42 0.52 9.30 -6.85
C CYS A 42 0.83 9.71 -8.31
N GLU A 43 2.09 10.03 -8.62
CA GLU A 43 2.55 10.33 -9.98
C GLU A 43 3.03 9.03 -10.67
N PHE A 44 2.15 8.04 -10.76
CA PHE A 44 2.51 6.66 -11.10
C PHE A 44 3.21 6.50 -12.47
N GLU A 45 2.75 7.22 -13.50
CA GLU A 45 3.38 7.13 -14.84
C GLU A 45 4.82 7.67 -14.85
N LYS A 46 5.09 8.74 -14.10
CA LYS A 46 6.46 9.25 -13.94
C LYS A 46 7.30 8.28 -13.09
N ALA A 47 6.70 7.71 -12.04
CA ALA A 47 7.36 6.70 -11.22
C ALA A 47 7.82 5.50 -12.06
N TYR A 48 6.95 4.95 -12.93
CA TYR A 48 7.34 3.88 -13.84
C TYR A 48 8.49 4.28 -14.76
N SER A 49 8.44 5.49 -15.34
CA SER A 49 9.51 5.96 -16.24
C SER A 49 10.87 5.95 -15.56
N HIS A 50 10.95 6.45 -14.32
CA HIS A 50 12.20 6.47 -13.57
C HIS A 50 12.66 5.07 -13.13
N ILE A 51 11.76 4.25 -12.57
CA ILE A 51 12.14 2.88 -12.15
C ILE A 51 12.56 2.03 -13.37
N ASN A 52 11.94 2.22 -14.54
CA ASN A 52 12.33 1.52 -15.77
C ASN A 52 13.73 1.92 -16.26
N LYS A 53 14.14 3.20 -16.17
CA LYS A 53 15.52 3.60 -16.49
C LYS A 53 16.55 2.89 -15.61
N ALA A 54 16.24 2.72 -14.32
CA ALA A 54 17.08 1.96 -13.41
C ALA A 54 17.08 0.46 -13.75
N LEU A 55 15.92 -0.09 -14.14
CA LEU A 55 15.77 -1.49 -14.56
C LEU A 55 16.60 -1.79 -15.82
N GLU A 56 16.49 -0.98 -16.88
CA GLU A 56 17.19 -1.16 -18.15
C GLU A 56 18.72 -1.28 -17.97
N ILE A 57 19.30 -0.46 -17.09
CA ILE A 57 20.73 -0.53 -16.78
C ILE A 57 21.07 -1.84 -16.07
N ASN A 58 20.27 -2.23 -15.06
CA ASN A 58 20.50 -3.49 -14.36
C ASN A 58 20.37 -4.70 -15.28
N GLU A 59 19.44 -4.67 -16.25
CA GLU A 59 19.32 -5.68 -17.31
C GLU A 59 20.55 -5.69 -18.22
N ALA A 60 21.02 -4.53 -18.68
CA ALA A 60 22.18 -4.42 -19.56
C ALA A 60 23.47 -4.99 -18.94
N VAL A 61 23.62 -4.91 -17.61
CA VAL A 61 24.78 -5.47 -16.89
C VAL A 61 24.51 -6.84 -16.24
N ASN A 62 23.33 -7.44 -16.49
CA ASN A 62 22.89 -8.70 -15.88
C ASN A 62 22.93 -8.70 -14.33
N ASN A 63 22.61 -7.57 -13.71
CA ASN A 63 22.54 -7.45 -12.25
C ASN A 63 21.21 -8.00 -11.71
N LEU A 64 21.14 -9.31 -11.49
CA LEU A 64 19.91 -10.01 -11.10
C LEU A 64 19.26 -9.44 -9.83
N TRP A 65 20.03 -9.09 -8.79
CA TRP A 65 19.44 -8.54 -7.56
C TRP A 65 18.77 -7.19 -7.83
N GLY A 66 19.40 -6.34 -8.66
CA GLY A 66 18.87 -5.03 -9.03
C GLY A 66 17.62 -5.14 -9.90
N ILE A 67 17.62 -6.06 -10.87
CA ILE A 67 16.46 -6.36 -11.73
C ILE A 67 15.26 -6.77 -10.86
N ALA A 68 15.46 -7.70 -9.93
CA ALA A 68 14.42 -8.15 -9.02
C ALA A 68 13.89 -7.03 -8.12
N ALA A 69 14.76 -6.19 -7.56
CA ALA A 69 14.35 -5.05 -6.74
C ALA A 69 13.52 -4.01 -7.53
N MET A 70 13.92 -3.69 -8.77
CA MET A 70 13.18 -2.74 -9.62
C MET A 70 11.81 -3.32 -10.02
N LYS A 71 11.75 -4.60 -10.43
CA LYS A 71 10.48 -5.26 -10.77
C LYS A 71 9.54 -5.40 -9.56
N SER A 72 10.07 -5.64 -8.36
CA SER A 72 9.28 -5.63 -7.10
C SER A 72 8.61 -4.28 -6.88
N SER A 73 9.37 -3.21 -7.08
CA SER A 73 8.93 -1.84 -6.88
C SER A 73 7.88 -1.45 -7.93
N ILE A 74 8.11 -1.79 -9.20
CA ILE A 74 7.11 -1.64 -10.28
C ILE A 74 5.81 -2.39 -9.92
N GLY A 75 5.90 -3.62 -9.42
CA GLY A 75 4.74 -4.40 -8.98
C GLY A 75 3.93 -3.70 -7.88
N MET A 76 4.61 -3.10 -6.90
CA MET A 76 3.98 -2.33 -5.83
C MET A 76 3.30 -1.06 -6.38
N VAL A 77 3.96 -0.32 -7.26
CA VAL A 77 3.38 0.88 -7.91
C VAL A 77 2.16 0.51 -8.76
N TYR A 78 2.18 -0.64 -9.47
CA TYR A 78 1.01 -1.15 -10.17
C TYR A 78 -0.15 -1.50 -9.23
N CYS A 79 0.12 -2.02 -8.02
CA CYS A 79 -0.92 -2.26 -7.03
C CYS A 79 -1.62 -0.94 -6.63
N TRP A 80 -0.83 0.10 -6.31
CA TRP A 80 -1.38 1.40 -5.90
C TRP A 80 -2.18 2.10 -7.00
N HIS A 81 -1.71 2.00 -8.24
CA HIS A 81 -2.43 2.51 -9.42
C HIS A 81 -3.70 1.67 -9.74
N GLY A 82 -3.78 0.44 -9.24
CA GLY A 82 -4.89 -0.47 -9.54
C GLY A 82 -4.73 -1.32 -10.80
N LYS A 83 -3.53 -1.38 -11.39
CA LYS A 83 -3.20 -2.26 -12.52
C LYS A 83 -2.80 -3.66 -12.02
N ILE A 84 -3.71 -4.40 -11.37
CA ILE A 84 -3.36 -5.59 -10.57
C ILE A 84 -2.81 -6.76 -11.40
N VAL A 85 -3.23 -6.93 -12.66
CA VAL A 85 -2.63 -7.95 -13.55
C VAL A 85 -1.15 -7.68 -13.76
N LEU A 86 -0.79 -6.44 -14.09
CA LEU A 86 0.60 -6.02 -14.29
C LEU A 86 1.39 -6.11 -13.00
N ALA A 87 0.77 -5.78 -11.86
CA ALA A 87 1.38 -5.96 -10.55
C ALA A 87 1.79 -7.40 -10.31
N HIS A 88 0.87 -8.33 -10.53
CA HIS A 88 1.11 -9.76 -10.32
C HIS A 88 2.16 -10.34 -11.27
N GLN A 89 2.17 -9.90 -12.53
CA GLN A 89 3.21 -10.28 -13.50
C GLN A 89 4.59 -9.79 -13.04
N ALA A 90 4.71 -8.50 -12.74
CA ALA A 90 5.97 -7.89 -12.33
C ALA A 90 6.50 -8.48 -11.01
N SER A 91 5.63 -8.71 -10.02
CA SER A 91 6.04 -9.31 -8.74
C SER A 91 6.43 -10.79 -8.88
N ASN A 92 5.77 -11.54 -9.77
CA ASN A 92 6.11 -12.94 -10.03
C ASN A 92 7.46 -13.07 -10.75
N GLU A 93 7.72 -12.22 -11.76
CA GLU A 93 9.04 -12.14 -12.40
C GLU A 93 10.13 -11.73 -11.40
N ALA A 94 9.84 -10.72 -10.56
CA ALA A 94 10.77 -10.28 -9.52
C ALA A 94 11.11 -11.40 -8.54
N LEU A 95 10.14 -12.24 -8.17
CA LEU A 95 10.33 -13.37 -7.27
C LEU A 95 11.24 -14.44 -7.88
N GLN A 96 11.00 -14.82 -9.14
CA GLN A 96 11.83 -15.80 -9.84
C GLN A 96 13.29 -15.34 -9.93
N ILE A 97 13.50 -14.08 -10.34
CA ILE A 97 14.85 -13.50 -10.47
C ILE A 97 15.51 -13.34 -9.10
N ALA A 98 14.76 -12.98 -8.05
CA ALA A 98 15.30 -12.92 -6.69
C ALA A 98 15.78 -14.29 -6.20
N ASP A 99 15.02 -15.35 -6.46
CA ASP A 99 15.41 -16.72 -6.13
C ASP A 99 16.67 -17.16 -6.88
N GLU A 100 16.78 -16.83 -8.17
CA GLU A 100 17.99 -17.06 -8.98
C GLU A 100 19.19 -16.25 -8.48
N SER A 101 18.99 -14.99 -8.09
CA SER A 101 20.07 -14.13 -7.59
C SER A 101 20.68 -14.62 -6.29
N GLY A 102 19.88 -15.33 -5.46
CA GLY A 102 20.27 -15.76 -4.12
C GLY A 102 20.38 -14.63 -3.09
N ASP A 103 20.25 -13.36 -3.50
CA ASP A 103 20.40 -12.19 -2.66
C ASP A 103 19.23 -12.03 -1.67
N ILE A 104 19.53 -11.63 -0.43
CA ILE A 104 18.52 -11.54 0.64
C ILE A 104 17.68 -10.28 0.50
N TYR A 105 18.27 -9.18 0.00
CA TYR A 105 17.54 -7.92 -0.18
C TYR A 105 16.50 -8.06 -1.30
N SER A 106 16.89 -8.60 -2.45
CA SER A 106 15.96 -8.85 -3.57
C SER A 106 14.85 -9.83 -3.18
N LYS A 107 15.16 -10.88 -2.39
CA LYS A 107 14.15 -11.79 -1.84
C LYS A 107 13.20 -11.07 -0.90
N ALA A 108 13.70 -10.24 0.00
CA ALA A 108 12.86 -9.48 0.93
C ALA A 108 11.81 -8.62 0.19
N SER A 109 12.23 -7.85 -0.81
CA SER A 109 11.30 -7.02 -1.60
C SER A 109 10.37 -7.85 -2.49
N SER A 110 10.90 -8.87 -3.20
CA SER A 110 10.11 -9.64 -4.18
C SER A 110 9.04 -10.51 -3.52
N TYR A 111 9.37 -11.18 -2.41
CA TYR A 111 8.37 -11.96 -1.67
C TYR A 111 7.28 -11.05 -1.08
N THR A 112 7.64 -9.87 -0.58
CA THR A 112 6.67 -8.89 -0.08
C THR A 112 5.76 -8.38 -1.21
N ALA A 113 6.32 -7.97 -2.34
CA ALA A 113 5.56 -7.51 -3.51
C ALA A 113 4.61 -8.59 -4.04
N GLN A 114 5.04 -9.86 -4.09
CA GLN A 114 4.18 -10.96 -4.51
C GLN A 114 2.99 -11.14 -3.57
N GLY A 115 3.23 -11.07 -2.26
CA GLY A 115 2.17 -11.15 -1.27
C GLY A 115 1.16 -10.01 -1.35
N ILE A 116 1.64 -8.78 -1.56
CA ILE A 116 0.76 -7.62 -1.82
C ILE A 116 -0.07 -7.84 -3.08
N SER A 117 0.52 -8.37 -4.16
CA SER A 117 -0.21 -8.64 -5.40
C SER A 117 -1.36 -9.64 -5.18
N TYR A 118 -1.14 -10.71 -4.40
CA TYR A 118 -2.18 -11.67 -4.04
C TYR A 118 -3.29 -11.01 -3.22
N TYR A 119 -2.93 -10.16 -2.25
CA TYR A 119 -3.88 -9.41 -1.46
C TYR A 119 -4.74 -8.48 -2.33
N CYS A 120 -4.14 -7.72 -3.26
CA CYS A 120 -4.88 -6.87 -4.17
C CYS A 120 -5.81 -7.65 -5.12
N LYS A 121 -5.46 -8.90 -5.46
CA LYS A 121 -6.36 -9.79 -6.21
C LYS A 121 -7.54 -10.32 -5.39
N GLY A 122 -7.49 -10.21 -4.05
CA GLY A 122 -8.50 -10.77 -3.13
C GLY A 122 -8.16 -12.18 -2.65
N PHE A 123 -6.96 -12.68 -2.94
CA PHE A 123 -6.49 -14.01 -2.55
C PHE A 123 -5.73 -13.92 -1.22
N PHE A 124 -6.48 -13.74 -0.14
CA PHE A 124 -5.92 -13.39 1.16
C PHE A 124 -5.05 -14.52 1.73
N GLU A 125 -5.49 -15.78 1.61
CA GLU A 125 -4.79 -16.95 2.12
C GLU A 125 -3.45 -17.14 1.41
N GLU A 126 -3.45 -16.96 0.09
CA GLU A 126 -2.28 -17.02 -0.76
C GLU A 126 -1.31 -15.87 -0.50
N ALA A 127 -1.78 -14.71 -0.05
CA ALA A 127 -0.94 -13.57 0.32
C ALA A 127 -0.09 -13.84 1.57
N VAL A 128 -0.58 -14.62 2.54
CA VAL A 128 0.07 -14.79 3.85
C VAL A 128 1.46 -15.40 3.74
N ARG A 129 1.62 -16.51 2.98
CA ARG A 129 2.90 -17.22 2.87
C ARG A 129 4.03 -16.35 2.31
N PRO A 130 3.90 -15.69 1.14
CA PRO A 130 4.93 -14.83 0.60
C PRO A 130 5.21 -13.61 1.50
N LEU A 131 4.18 -12.99 2.11
CA LEU A 131 4.40 -11.89 3.06
C LEU A 131 5.23 -12.31 4.28
N LEU A 132 4.94 -13.48 4.88
CA LEU A 132 5.72 -14.03 5.99
C LEU A 132 7.19 -14.28 5.60
N ARG A 133 7.42 -14.82 4.41
CA ARG A 133 8.78 -15.01 3.87
C ARG A 133 9.49 -13.68 3.62
N GLY A 134 8.81 -12.70 3.06
CA GLY A 134 9.33 -11.34 2.88
C GLY A 134 9.77 -10.72 4.21
N ALA A 135 8.91 -10.76 5.22
CA ALA A 135 9.20 -10.28 6.58
C ALA A 135 10.37 -11.04 7.24
N GLU A 136 10.47 -12.36 7.05
CA GLU A 136 11.60 -13.18 7.52
C GLU A 136 12.93 -12.70 6.91
N PHE A 137 12.97 -12.49 5.59
CA PHE A 137 14.17 -11.97 4.93
C PHE A 137 14.49 -10.55 5.38
N CYS A 138 13.49 -9.66 5.49
CA CYS A 138 13.70 -8.30 5.98
C CYS A 138 14.35 -8.29 7.36
N LYS A 139 13.85 -9.13 8.28
CA LYS A 139 14.37 -9.26 9.64
C LYS A 139 15.83 -9.71 9.67
N ARG A 140 16.26 -10.58 8.74
CA ARG A 140 17.66 -11.07 8.68
C ARG A 140 18.67 -9.97 8.35
N ILE A 141 18.25 -8.93 7.63
CA ILE A 141 19.11 -7.82 7.17
C ILE A 141 18.70 -6.47 7.76
N ASN A 142 17.79 -6.44 8.74
CA ASN A 142 17.21 -5.24 9.33
C ASN A 142 16.64 -4.26 8.30
N LEU A 143 15.96 -4.77 7.27
CA LEU A 143 15.29 -3.96 6.24
C LEU A 143 13.92 -3.49 6.75
N LEU A 144 13.93 -2.49 7.63
CA LEU A 144 12.76 -2.10 8.43
C LEU A 144 11.58 -1.60 7.58
N SER A 145 11.84 -0.88 6.48
CA SER A 145 10.78 -0.35 5.61
C SER A 145 9.93 -1.48 5.00
N TRP A 146 10.57 -2.45 4.37
CA TRP A 146 9.89 -3.60 3.77
C TRP A 146 9.32 -4.55 4.82
N ASP A 147 9.95 -4.71 6.00
CA ASP A 147 9.37 -5.50 7.11
C ASP A 147 8.03 -4.91 7.55
N SER A 148 7.99 -3.59 7.80
CA SER A 148 6.76 -2.89 8.18
C SER A 148 5.68 -2.97 7.12
N ILE A 149 6.03 -2.85 5.82
CA ILE A 149 5.08 -3.03 4.71
C ILE A 149 4.54 -4.47 4.69
N ALA A 150 5.40 -5.48 4.79
CA ALA A 150 4.99 -6.89 4.78
C ALA A 150 4.05 -7.21 5.95
N ARG A 151 4.37 -6.73 7.16
CA ARG A 151 3.52 -6.90 8.35
C ARG A 151 2.22 -6.15 8.24
N TYR A 152 2.25 -4.91 7.77
CA TYR A 152 1.02 -4.16 7.52
C TYR A 152 0.09 -4.93 6.57
N SER A 153 0.62 -5.45 5.46
CA SER A 153 -0.15 -6.25 4.50
C SER A 153 -0.63 -7.58 5.06
N LEU A 154 0.11 -8.21 5.99
CA LEU A 154 -0.39 -9.35 6.76
C LEU A 154 -1.57 -8.95 7.63
N GLY A 155 -1.48 -7.79 8.31
CA GLY A 155 -2.57 -7.20 9.07
C GLY A 155 -3.84 -7.06 8.23
N ASP A 156 -3.69 -6.56 7.00
CA ASP A 156 -4.77 -6.41 6.03
C ASP A 156 -5.32 -7.75 5.53
N ALA A 157 -4.45 -8.73 5.22
CA ALA A 157 -4.89 -10.06 4.78
C ALA A 157 -5.68 -10.78 5.89
N TYR A 158 -5.16 -10.80 7.12
CA TYR A 158 -5.84 -11.40 8.27
C TYR A 158 -7.15 -10.68 8.60
N PHE A 159 -7.21 -9.35 8.45
CA PHE A 159 -8.45 -8.60 8.63
C PHE A 159 -9.54 -9.08 7.67
N ASN A 160 -9.21 -9.25 6.39
CA ASN A 160 -10.19 -9.67 5.38
C ASN A 160 -10.58 -11.15 5.50
N MET A 161 -9.79 -11.98 6.19
CA MET A 161 -10.18 -13.33 6.61
C MET A 161 -11.06 -13.37 7.88
N GLY A 162 -11.36 -12.21 8.50
CA GLY A 162 -12.06 -12.14 9.78
C GLY A 162 -11.20 -12.55 11.00
N LYS A 163 -9.89 -12.69 10.82
CA LYS A 163 -8.91 -13.03 11.87
C LYS A 163 -8.40 -11.75 12.53
N TYR A 164 -9.29 -11.06 13.24
CA TYR A 164 -9.04 -9.70 13.72
C TYR A 164 -7.94 -9.64 14.79
N GLN A 165 -7.76 -10.66 15.62
CA GLN A 165 -6.69 -10.67 16.63
C GLN A 165 -5.31 -10.76 15.98
N GLU A 166 -5.12 -11.62 14.98
CA GLU A 166 -3.89 -11.70 14.20
C GLU A 166 -3.65 -10.40 13.43
N SER A 167 -4.71 -9.82 12.86
CA SER A 167 -4.65 -8.53 12.19
C SER A 167 -4.10 -7.42 13.11
N GLN A 168 -4.64 -7.31 14.33
CA GLN A 168 -4.18 -6.37 15.34
C GLN A 168 -2.68 -6.56 15.67
N ASN A 169 -2.24 -7.80 15.86
CA ASN A 169 -0.84 -8.10 16.17
C ASN A 169 0.10 -7.57 15.08
N TYR A 170 -0.21 -7.86 13.82
CA TYR A 170 0.62 -7.43 12.70
C TYR A 170 0.62 -5.92 12.47
N TYR A 171 -0.52 -5.24 12.63
CA TYR A 171 -0.55 -3.78 12.59
C TYR A 171 0.29 -3.15 13.71
N ASN A 172 0.19 -3.68 14.93
CA ASN A 172 0.95 -3.18 16.07
C ASN A 172 2.47 -3.42 15.89
N GLU A 173 2.87 -4.59 15.39
CA GLU A 173 4.26 -4.88 15.06
C GLU A 173 4.81 -3.92 14.00
N ALA A 174 4.07 -3.70 12.91
CA ALA A 174 4.46 -2.77 11.85
C ALA A 174 4.64 -1.34 12.37
N ALA A 175 3.67 -0.84 13.15
CA ALA A 175 3.73 0.47 13.78
C ALA A 175 4.92 0.61 14.76
N SER A 176 5.15 -0.43 15.58
CA SER A 176 6.24 -0.46 16.56
C SER A 176 7.63 -0.40 15.89
N ILE A 177 7.84 -1.13 14.79
CA ILE A 177 9.08 -1.06 14.02
C ILE A 177 9.32 0.37 13.51
N LEU A 178 8.30 0.99 12.93
CA LEU A 178 8.39 2.34 12.36
C LEU A 178 8.66 3.40 13.44
N ASP A 179 7.94 3.33 14.56
CA ASP A 179 8.09 4.27 15.67
C ASP A 179 9.47 4.16 16.32
N GLN A 180 9.95 2.93 16.59
CA GLN A 180 11.27 2.72 17.20
C GLN A 180 12.40 3.21 16.30
N ALA A 181 12.23 3.08 14.98
CA ALA A 181 13.21 3.52 14.00
C ALA A 181 13.06 5.00 13.61
N ASN A 182 11.98 5.68 14.03
CA ASN A 182 11.58 7.00 13.54
C ASN A 182 11.47 7.07 12.00
N LEU A 183 10.94 6.01 11.38
CA LEU A 183 10.78 5.86 9.93
C LEU A 183 9.31 5.97 9.54
N PHE A 184 9.04 6.60 8.38
CA PHE A 184 7.72 6.76 7.77
C PHE A 184 6.55 7.00 8.76
N PRO A 185 6.51 8.15 9.47
CA PRO A 185 5.42 8.48 10.39
C PRO A 185 4.01 8.32 9.80
N SER A 186 3.81 8.61 8.50
CA SER A 186 2.51 8.41 7.87
C SER A 186 2.14 6.93 7.73
N LEU A 187 3.09 6.05 7.43
CA LEU A 187 2.83 4.60 7.41
C LEU A 187 2.56 4.06 8.83
N SER A 188 3.29 4.56 9.84
CA SER A 188 3.01 4.22 11.25
C SER A 188 1.59 4.62 11.65
N ASN A 189 1.17 5.83 11.27
CA ASN A 189 -0.19 6.31 11.46
C ASN A 189 -1.22 5.42 10.76
N LEU A 190 -0.96 4.97 9.53
CA LEU A 190 -1.86 4.06 8.80
C LEU A 190 -1.99 2.72 9.54
N CYS A 191 -0.89 2.16 10.03
CA CYS A 191 -0.89 0.95 10.84
C CYS A 191 -1.71 1.12 12.13
N LYS A 192 -1.60 2.26 12.81
CA LYS A 192 -2.35 2.57 14.05
C LYS A 192 -3.85 2.70 13.80
N ILE A 193 -4.24 3.31 12.67
CA ILE A 193 -5.65 3.36 12.26
C ILE A 193 -6.14 1.95 11.89
N GLY A 194 -5.34 1.16 11.16
CA GLY A 194 -5.64 -0.24 10.85
C GLY A 194 -5.82 -1.10 12.10
N PHE A 195 -4.98 -0.90 13.13
CA PHE A 195 -5.13 -1.53 14.43
C PHE A 195 -6.45 -1.17 15.11
N ALA A 196 -6.80 0.12 15.17
CA ALA A 196 -8.07 0.57 15.75
C ALA A 196 -9.28 -0.02 14.99
N LYS A 197 -9.19 -0.09 13.67
CA LYS A 197 -10.19 -0.75 12.82
C LYS A 197 -10.35 -2.23 13.17
N ALA A 198 -9.24 -2.96 13.30
CA ALA A 198 -9.28 -4.37 13.67
C ALA A 198 -9.85 -4.59 15.08
N LYS A 199 -9.57 -3.69 16.05
CA LYS A 199 -10.21 -3.71 17.37
C LYS A 199 -11.73 -3.61 17.29
N ILE A 200 -12.25 -2.64 16.55
CA ILE A 200 -13.69 -2.42 16.41
C ILE A 200 -14.39 -3.65 15.81
N MET A 201 -13.79 -4.25 14.77
CA MET A 201 -14.32 -5.47 14.17
C MET A 201 -14.23 -6.70 15.09
N ASN A 202 -13.30 -6.68 16.05
CA ASN A 202 -13.20 -7.68 17.12
C ASN A 202 -14.12 -7.40 18.33
N ASN A 203 -15.08 -6.47 18.20
CA ASN A 203 -15.97 -6.01 19.28
C ASN A 203 -15.27 -5.27 20.44
N GLU A 204 -14.04 -4.79 20.24
CA GLU A 204 -13.31 -3.96 21.20
C GLU A 204 -13.55 -2.49 20.89
N LYS A 205 -14.58 -1.90 21.51
CA LYS A 205 -15.05 -0.54 21.23
C LYS A 205 -14.36 0.57 22.02
N ASP A 206 -13.36 0.22 22.83
CA ASP A 206 -12.51 1.16 23.55
C ASP A 206 -11.44 1.74 22.60
N ILE A 207 -11.87 2.66 21.73
CA ILE A 207 -10.98 3.40 20.84
C ILE A 207 -11.03 4.90 21.15
N ASN A 208 -9.87 5.55 21.04
CA ASN A 208 -9.77 7.00 21.13
C ASN A 208 -9.86 7.59 19.72
N LEU A 209 -11.05 8.08 19.34
CA LEU A 209 -11.30 8.70 18.04
C LEU A 209 -10.44 9.96 17.79
N GLU A 210 -10.17 10.75 18.82
CA GLU A 210 -9.30 11.94 18.70
C GLU A 210 -7.88 11.55 18.23
N SER A 211 -7.34 10.45 18.77
CA SER A 211 -6.06 9.90 18.32
C SER A 211 -6.13 9.43 16.87
N VAL A 212 -7.20 8.73 16.48
CA VAL A 212 -7.42 8.24 15.10
C VAL A 212 -7.44 9.40 14.10
N TYR A 213 -8.21 10.46 14.39
CA TYR A 213 -8.23 11.67 13.56
C TYR A 213 -6.87 12.39 13.57
N GLY A 214 -6.19 12.40 14.71
CA GLY A 214 -4.85 12.97 14.87
C GLY A 214 -3.82 12.28 13.97
N TYR A 215 -3.90 10.95 13.82
CA TYR A 215 -3.03 10.19 12.92
C TYR A 215 -3.25 10.58 11.45
N HIS A 216 -4.49 10.68 11.01
CA HIS A 216 -4.83 11.13 9.66
C HIS A 216 -4.41 12.58 9.41
N LYS A 217 -4.60 13.48 10.37
CA LYS A 217 -4.22 14.90 10.23
C LYS A 217 -2.70 15.10 10.09
N LYS A 218 -1.90 14.21 10.69
CA LYS A 218 -0.43 14.27 10.67
C LYS A 218 0.19 13.60 9.44
N LYS A 219 -0.61 13.01 8.55
CA LYS A 219 -0.09 12.43 7.31
C LYS A 219 0.59 13.49 6.44
N ARG A 220 1.65 13.09 5.76
CA ARG A 220 2.39 13.90 4.78
C ARG A 220 2.55 13.20 3.43
N ILE A 221 2.02 11.98 3.31
CA ILE A 221 2.09 11.15 2.12
C ILE A 221 0.71 11.09 1.47
N ARG A 222 0.62 11.63 0.25
CA ARG A 222 -0.62 11.73 -0.53
C ARG A 222 -1.25 10.37 -0.84
N LEU A 223 -0.42 9.35 -1.06
CA LEU A 223 -0.84 7.95 -1.25
C LEU A 223 -1.76 7.43 -0.14
N PHE A 224 -1.60 7.93 1.09
CA PHE A 224 -2.38 7.44 2.23
C PHE A 224 -3.65 8.26 2.51
N ASP A 225 -3.92 9.31 1.74
CA ASP A 225 -5.05 10.22 1.99
C ASP A 225 -6.39 9.47 2.01
N GLY A 226 -6.79 8.91 0.86
CA GLY A 226 -8.07 8.20 0.76
C GLY A 226 -8.07 6.89 1.54
N TRP A 227 -6.94 6.20 1.58
CA TRP A 227 -6.79 4.95 2.32
C TRP A 227 -7.07 5.12 3.83
N MET A 228 -6.43 6.09 4.47
CA MET A 228 -6.68 6.36 5.89
C MET A 228 -8.11 6.86 6.12
N ALA A 229 -8.63 7.73 5.25
CA ALA A 229 -10.01 8.23 5.35
C ALA A 229 -11.03 7.08 5.28
N ARG A 230 -10.84 6.11 4.38
CA ARG A 230 -11.67 4.91 4.32
C ARG A 230 -11.61 4.12 5.63
N TYR A 231 -10.43 3.89 6.21
CA TYR A 231 -10.34 3.15 7.47
C TYR A 231 -11.06 3.86 8.61
N ILE A 232 -11.03 5.19 8.65
CA ILE A 232 -11.80 5.98 9.61
C ILE A 232 -13.30 5.82 9.35
N GLY A 233 -13.74 5.87 8.10
CA GLY A 233 -15.11 5.54 7.71
C GLY A 233 -15.54 4.13 8.17
N GLU A 234 -14.69 3.12 7.98
CA GLU A 234 -14.94 1.74 8.45
C GLU A 234 -15.07 1.67 9.98
N ILE A 235 -14.22 2.39 10.71
CA ILE A 235 -14.26 2.48 12.18
C ILE A 235 -15.59 3.09 12.65
N LEU A 236 -15.92 4.27 12.12
CA LEU A 236 -17.11 5.03 12.55
C LEU A 236 -18.40 4.33 12.18
N LEU A 237 -18.43 3.64 11.03
CA LEU A 237 -19.59 2.86 10.63
C LEU A 237 -19.87 1.72 11.60
N ASN A 238 -18.83 1.16 12.25
CA ASN A 238 -18.93 -0.05 13.09
C ASN A 238 -18.83 0.19 14.61
N ILE A 239 -18.50 1.40 15.07
CA ILE A 239 -18.46 1.71 16.51
C ILE A 239 -19.87 1.82 17.11
N ASP A 240 -20.73 2.64 16.53
CA ASP A 240 -22.13 2.86 16.93
C ASP A 240 -22.93 3.61 15.85
N ASP A 241 -24.24 3.74 16.06
CA ASP A 241 -25.15 4.40 15.10
C ASP A 241 -25.05 5.93 15.10
N GLN A 242 -24.49 6.55 16.14
CA GLN A 242 -24.42 8.01 16.27
C GLN A 242 -23.43 8.61 15.28
N HIS A 243 -22.39 7.86 14.93
CA HIS A 243 -21.32 8.30 14.03
C HIS A 243 -21.59 7.99 12.55
N ILE A 244 -22.74 7.43 12.17
CA ILE A 244 -23.05 7.07 10.78
C ILE A 244 -22.99 8.28 9.83
N SER A 245 -23.38 9.48 10.29
CA SER A 245 -23.30 10.69 9.46
C SER A 245 -21.85 11.12 9.22
N GLU A 246 -21.02 11.06 10.27
CA GLU A 246 -19.60 11.37 10.16
C GLU A 246 -18.85 10.33 9.30
N ALA A 247 -19.21 9.05 9.43
CA ALA A 247 -18.69 7.99 8.58
C ALA A 247 -18.93 8.30 7.09
N GLU A 248 -20.09 8.85 6.74
CA GLU A 248 -20.38 9.26 5.35
C GLU A 248 -19.44 10.34 4.84
N ASP A 249 -19.11 11.33 5.66
CA ASP A 249 -18.19 12.40 5.28
C ASP A 249 -16.77 11.87 5.03
N TRP A 250 -16.29 10.97 5.91
CA TRP A 250 -15.00 10.28 5.72
C TRP A 250 -14.96 9.38 4.48
N ILE A 251 -16.06 8.68 4.19
CA ILE A 251 -16.17 7.86 2.97
C ILE A 251 -16.13 8.73 1.72
N LYS A 252 -16.81 9.89 1.73
CA LYS A 252 -16.74 10.84 0.61
C LYS A 252 -15.34 11.42 0.44
N GLU A 253 -14.66 11.75 1.54
CA GLU A 253 -13.26 12.19 1.51
C GLU A 253 -12.36 11.11 0.89
N ALA A 254 -12.57 9.84 1.24
CA ALA A 254 -11.83 8.72 0.64
C ALA A 254 -12.05 8.64 -0.88
N ILE A 255 -13.30 8.63 -1.33
CA ILE A 255 -13.67 8.60 -2.75
C ILE A 255 -13.06 9.78 -3.51
N GLU A 256 -13.12 10.99 -2.96
CA GLU A 256 -12.54 12.17 -3.60
C GLU A 256 -11.02 12.04 -3.73
N ALA A 257 -10.34 11.64 -2.66
CA ALA A 257 -8.89 11.49 -2.63
C ALA A 257 -8.41 10.41 -3.60
N ASP A 258 -8.98 9.21 -3.55
CA ASP A 258 -8.55 8.08 -4.37
C ASP A 258 -8.96 8.23 -5.84
N SER A 259 -10.05 8.95 -6.13
CA SER A 259 -10.36 9.39 -7.50
C SER A 259 -9.37 10.42 -8.02
N ARG A 260 -8.97 11.40 -7.20
CA ARG A 260 -7.99 12.44 -7.60
C ARG A 260 -6.58 11.86 -7.75
N ASN A 261 -6.27 10.80 -7.02
CA ASN A 261 -4.96 10.17 -6.99
C ASN A 261 -4.84 8.99 -7.97
N ASP A 262 -5.88 8.69 -8.74
CA ASP A 262 -5.94 7.55 -9.66
C ASP A 262 -5.62 6.20 -9.00
N MET A 263 -6.09 6.03 -7.75
CA MET A 263 -5.91 4.81 -6.96
C MET A 263 -7.11 3.89 -7.16
N ARG A 264 -7.29 3.40 -8.39
CA ARG A 264 -8.53 2.72 -8.84
C ARG A 264 -8.93 1.55 -7.95
N TRP A 265 -7.97 0.75 -7.49
CA TRP A 265 -8.27 -0.37 -6.60
C TRP A 265 -8.80 0.09 -5.23
N HIS A 266 -8.26 1.16 -4.66
CA HIS A 266 -8.77 1.73 -3.41
C HIS A 266 -10.14 2.38 -3.62
N LEU A 267 -10.32 3.11 -4.72
CA LEU A 267 -11.59 3.75 -5.08
C LEU A 267 -12.74 2.73 -5.16
N GLY A 268 -12.49 1.54 -5.73
CA GLY A 268 -13.47 0.45 -5.73
C GLY A 268 -13.90 0.02 -4.32
N ARG A 269 -12.94 -0.06 -3.38
CA ARG A 269 -13.20 -0.38 -1.97
C ARG A 269 -13.95 0.75 -1.25
N ASP A 270 -13.70 2.00 -1.60
CA ASP A 270 -14.43 3.14 -1.03
C ASP A 270 -15.91 3.10 -1.42
N TYR A 271 -16.21 2.81 -2.69
CA TYR A 271 -17.60 2.62 -3.13
C TYR A 271 -18.27 1.40 -2.49
N ALA A 272 -17.51 0.32 -2.23
CA ALA A 272 -18.04 -0.84 -1.51
C ALA A 272 -18.45 -0.47 -0.08
N LEU A 273 -17.63 0.31 0.61
CA LEU A 273 -17.96 0.83 1.94
C LEU A 273 -19.15 1.80 1.90
N TYR A 274 -19.23 2.64 0.87
CA TYR A 274 -20.35 3.56 0.72
C TYR A 274 -21.68 2.83 0.48
N ALA A 275 -21.63 1.71 -0.25
CA ALA A 275 -22.77 0.81 -0.43
C ALA A 275 -23.25 0.21 0.90
N GLU A 276 -22.32 -0.25 1.74
CA GLU A 276 -22.64 -0.77 3.08
C GLU A 276 -23.24 0.32 3.98
N LEU A 277 -22.76 1.56 3.91
CA LEU A 277 -23.36 2.69 4.63
C LEU A 277 -24.82 2.90 4.22
N PHE A 278 -25.13 2.93 2.92
CA PHE A 278 -26.52 3.10 2.47
C PHE A 278 -27.41 1.92 2.82
N LYS A 279 -26.86 0.69 2.82
CA LYS A 279 -27.57 -0.49 3.29
C LYS A 279 -27.95 -0.35 4.76
N ARG A 280 -27.06 0.16 5.63
CA ARG A 280 -27.37 0.46 7.04
C ARG A 280 -28.41 1.56 7.21
N LYS A 281 -28.39 2.57 6.35
CA LYS A 281 -29.42 3.63 6.30
C LYS A 281 -30.77 3.16 5.75
N GLY A 282 -30.86 1.93 5.24
CA GLY A 282 -32.07 1.39 4.59
C GLY A 282 -32.32 1.91 3.16
N ASP A 283 -31.38 2.67 2.58
CA ASP A 283 -31.46 3.20 1.22
C ASP A 283 -30.94 2.15 0.20
N GLN A 284 -31.79 1.14 -0.04
CA GLN A 284 -31.47 0.02 -0.94
C GLN A 284 -31.11 0.45 -2.38
N PRO A 285 -31.79 1.45 -3.00
CA PRO A 285 -31.40 1.94 -4.32
C PRO A 285 -29.96 2.46 -4.36
N LYS A 286 -29.57 3.34 -3.42
CA LYS A 286 -28.20 3.87 -3.39
C LYS A 286 -27.17 2.81 -2.99
N ALA A 287 -27.52 1.87 -2.13
CA ALA A 287 -26.65 0.75 -1.80
C ALA A 287 -26.31 -0.06 -3.05
N ARG A 288 -27.31 -0.40 -3.87
CA ARG A 288 -27.10 -1.13 -5.13
C ARG A 288 -26.30 -0.34 -6.15
N GLU A 289 -26.56 0.96 -6.28
CA GLU A 289 -25.82 1.83 -7.20
C GLU A 289 -24.32 1.87 -6.85
N ASN A 290 -23.99 2.11 -5.58
CA ASN A 290 -22.60 2.19 -5.14
C ASN A 290 -21.90 0.83 -5.19
N LEU A 291 -22.60 -0.26 -4.87
CA LEU A 291 -22.06 -1.60 -5.02
C LEU A 291 -21.76 -1.93 -6.50
N GLY A 292 -22.65 -1.51 -7.41
CA GLY A 292 -22.42 -1.63 -8.85
C GLY A 292 -21.13 -0.93 -9.30
N LYS A 293 -20.92 0.32 -8.86
CA LYS A 293 -19.68 1.07 -9.13
C LYS A 293 -18.45 0.38 -8.56
N ALA A 294 -18.52 -0.12 -7.32
CA ALA A 294 -17.43 -0.85 -6.69
C ALA A 294 -17.01 -2.08 -7.52
N ILE A 295 -18.01 -2.90 -7.90
CA ILE A 295 -17.82 -4.11 -8.70
C ILE A 295 -17.21 -3.80 -10.06
N GLU A 296 -17.71 -2.76 -10.74
CA GLU A 296 -17.20 -2.34 -12.05
C GLU A 296 -15.72 -1.95 -11.95
N ILE A 297 -15.36 -1.08 -11.01
CA ILE A 297 -13.99 -0.60 -10.81
C ILE A 297 -13.04 -1.75 -10.44
N LEU A 298 -13.45 -2.64 -9.52
CA LEU A 298 -12.62 -3.76 -9.10
C LEU A 298 -12.41 -4.79 -10.21
N LYS A 299 -13.40 -5.01 -11.08
CA LYS A 299 -13.24 -5.82 -12.30
C LYS A 299 -12.30 -5.18 -13.31
N GLU A 300 -12.37 -3.87 -13.52
CA GLU A 300 -11.40 -3.15 -14.36
C GLU A 300 -9.97 -3.32 -13.84
N CYS A 301 -9.80 -3.35 -12.52
CA CYS A 301 -8.51 -3.61 -11.88
C CYS A 301 -8.07 -5.09 -11.98
N SER A 302 -8.96 -6.01 -12.37
CA SER A 302 -8.79 -7.48 -12.27
C SER A 302 -8.54 -7.97 -10.84
N ALA A 303 -9.27 -7.39 -9.89
CA ALA A 303 -9.27 -7.72 -8.47
C ALA A 303 -10.41 -8.69 -8.14
N ASP A 304 -10.50 -9.80 -8.88
CA ASP A 304 -11.69 -10.65 -8.94
C ASP A 304 -12.13 -11.21 -7.58
N GLY A 305 -11.19 -11.55 -6.69
CA GLY A 305 -11.50 -12.07 -5.36
C GLY A 305 -12.15 -11.04 -4.41
N TRP A 306 -12.23 -9.77 -4.80
CA TRP A 306 -13.00 -8.75 -4.07
C TRP A 306 -14.47 -8.65 -4.52
N VAL A 307 -14.84 -9.38 -5.57
CA VAL A 307 -16.13 -9.25 -6.28
C VAL A 307 -16.97 -10.52 -6.20
N GLU A 308 -16.37 -11.62 -5.71
CA GLU A 308 -17.03 -12.91 -5.43
C GLU A 308 -17.90 -12.86 -4.17
#